data_AF-A0A7K4KPY4-F1
#
_entry.id   AF-A0A7K4KPY4-F1
#
_cell.length_a   1.000
_cell.length_b   1.000
_cell.length_c   1.000
_cell.angle_alpha   90.00
_cell.angle_beta   90.00
_cell.angle_gamma   90.00
#
_symmetry.space_group_name_H-M   'P 1'
#
loop_
_entity.id
_entity.type
_entity.pdbx_description
1 polymer ?
#
loop_
_entity_poly.entity_id
_entity_poly.type
_entity_poly.pdbx_seq_one_letter_code
_entity_poly.pdbx_strand_id
1 'polypeptide(L)'
;DVCDSNPCENGGICLSGLNDDFYSCECPEGFTDPNCSRAVEAGPCLPNPCHNGGICEISEAYRGDTFIGYVCKCPEGFNGIHCQHNVNECEAEPCKNGGICTDLVANYSCECPGEFMGRNCQHRCSGPLGIEGGIVSNQQITASSTHRALFGLQKWYPYYARLNKKGLVNAWTAAENDRWPWIQINLQRKMRVTGVITQGAKRIGSPEYIKSFKIAYSNDGKSWTMYKVKGTNEDMVFRGNIDNNTPYANSFTPPIKSQYVQLYPQVCRRHCTLRMELLGCELSGCSEPLGMKSGHIQDYQITASSVFRTLNMDMFTWEPRKARLDKQGKVNAWTSGHNDQSQWLQVKFCV
;
A
#
# COMPACT_ATOMS: atom_id res chain seq x y z
N ASP A 1 55.59 55.22 -9.64
CA ASP A 1 54.50 54.40 -9.08
C ASP A 1 55.14 53.12 -8.53
N VAL A 2 54.75 52.64 -7.34
CA VAL A 2 55.38 51.46 -6.72
C VAL A 2 55.27 50.21 -7.61
N CYS A 3 54.21 50.13 -8.42
CA CYS A 3 54.02 49.05 -9.38
C CYS A 3 55.00 49.08 -10.58
N ASP A 4 55.72 50.19 -10.84
CA ASP A 4 56.75 50.27 -11.90
C ASP A 4 57.92 49.31 -11.66
N SER A 5 58.13 48.92 -10.40
CA SER A 5 59.16 47.95 -9.99
C SER A 5 58.77 46.48 -10.17
N ASN A 6 57.55 46.21 -10.68
CA ASN A 6 56.95 44.88 -10.82
C ASN A 6 57.10 44.00 -9.55
N PRO A 7 56.57 44.43 -8.40
CA PRO A 7 56.71 43.69 -7.15
C PRO A 7 55.88 42.40 -7.09
N CYS A 8 54.87 42.25 -7.97
CA CYS A 8 54.04 41.05 -8.06
C CYS A 8 54.66 40.03 -9.03
N GLU A 9 55.04 38.86 -8.52
CA GLU A 9 55.64 37.77 -9.27
C GLU A 9 54.59 36.82 -9.87
N ASN A 10 55.03 35.84 -10.66
CA ASN A 10 54.22 34.74 -11.21
C ASN A 10 52.93 35.16 -11.96
N GLY A 11 52.94 36.36 -12.56
CA GLY A 11 51.81 36.88 -13.34
C GLY A 11 50.70 37.53 -12.50
N GLY A 12 50.97 37.89 -11.24
CA GLY A 12 50.05 38.68 -10.41
C GLY A 12 49.86 40.12 -10.91
N ILE A 13 48.67 40.67 -10.65
CA ILE A 13 48.30 42.03 -11.05
C ILE A 13 48.59 43.00 -9.90
N CYS A 14 49.42 44.02 -10.15
CA CYS A 14 49.77 45.02 -9.14
C CYS A 14 48.71 46.14 -9.09
N LEU A 15 48.22 46.44 -7.89
CA LEU A 15 47.27 47.51 -7.60
C LEU A 15 47.92 48.53 -6.67
N SER A 16 48.14 49.76 -7.16
CA SER A 16 48.69 50.87 -6.37
C SER A 16 47.66 51.38 -5.35
N GLY A 17 48.08 51.58 -4.10
CA GLY A 17 47.23 52.06 -3.01
C GLY A 17 47.02 53.58 -2.98
N LEU A 18 46.27 54.06 -1.99
CA LEU A 18 45.97 55.49 -1.80
C LEU A 18 47.20 56.33 -1.35
N ASN A 19 48.27 55.67 -0.90
CA ASN A 19 49.55 56.31 -0.55
C ASN A 19 50.63 55.80 -1.52
N ASP A 20 51.54 56.71 -1.92
CA ASP A 20 52.61 56.48 -2.90
C ASP A 20 53.65 55.40 -2.52
N ASP A 21 53.51 54.77 -1.35
CA ASP A 21 54.40 53.71 -0.82
C ASP A 21 53.67 52.35 -0.61
N PHE A 22 52.37 52.26 -0.90
CA PHE A 22 51.59 51.03 -0.67
C PHE A 22 51.12 50.40 -1.99
N TYR A 23 51.29 49.09 -2.12
CA TYR A 23 50.79 48.28 -3.23
C TYR A 23 50.13 47.00 -2.71
N SER A 24 49.25 46.41 -3.52
CA SER A 24 48.65 45.10 -3.27
C SER A 24 48.69 44.27 -4.55
N CYS A 25 49.08 43.01 -4.46
CA CYS A 25 49.05 42.09 -5.59
C CYS A 25 47.77 41.24 -5.58
N GLU A 26 47.11 41.14 -6.73
CA GLU A 26 46.06 40.16 -6.99
C GLU A 26 46.70 38.93 -7.62
N CYS A 27 46.80 37.84 -6.84
CA CYS A 27 47.53 36.64 -7.26
C CYS A 27 46.68 35.71 -8.15
N PRO A 28 47.28 35.09 -9.19
CA PRO A 28 46.63 34.07 -10.00
C PRO A 28 46.34 32.80 -9.19
N GLU A 29 45.41 31.96 -9.67
CA GLU A 29 45.11 30.66 -9.02
C GLU A 29 46.40 29.84 -8.83
N GLY A 30 46.64 29.40 -7.59
CA GLY A 30 47.83 28.62 -7.24
C GLY A 30 49.00 29.42 -6.70
N PHE A 31 48.88 30.74 -6.48
CA PHE A 31 49.89 31.57 -5.81
C PHE A 31 49.29 32.35 -4.63
N THR A 32 50.11 32.61 -3.61
CA THR A 32 49.74 33.26 -2.36
C THR A 32 50.94 34.07 -1.83
N ASP A 33 50.73 34.82 -0.74
CA ASP A 33 51.61 35.87 -0.20
C ASP A 33 51.43 37.26 -0.87
N PRO A 34 51.93 38.35 -0.25
CA PRO A 34 51.73 39.72 -0.74
C PRO A 34 52.32 40.01 -2.13
N ASN A 35 53.27 39.20 -2.59
CA ASN A 35 53.99 39.37 -3.86
C ASN A 35 53.67 38.24 -4.86
N CYS A 36 52.77 37.32 -4.52
CA CYS A 36 52.46 36.12 -5.31
C CYS A 36 53.69 35.24 -5.59
N SER A 37 54.70 35.30 -4.72
CA SER A 37 55.96 34.55 -4.88
C SER A 37 55.80 33.08 -4.50
N ARG A 38 54.94 32.80 -3.51
CA ARG A 38 54.73 31.44 -3.00
C ARG A 38 53.62 30.73 -3.75
N ALA A 39 53.92 29.55 -4.30
CA ALA A 39 52.88 28.66 -4.78
C ALA A 39 52.00 28.19 -3.61
N VAL A 40 50.68 28.20 -3.79
CA VAL A 40 49.75 27.53 -2.89
C VAL A 40 50.05 26.05 -2.99
N GLU A 41 50.65 25.48 -1.94
CA GLU A 41 50.69 24.03 -1.78
C GLU A 41 49.23 23.56 -1.78
N ALA A 42 48.84 22.82 -2.81
CA ALA A 42 47.51 22.25 -2.92
C ALA A 42 47.32 21.35 -1.68
N GLY A 43 46.58 21.88 -0.70
CA GLY A 43 46.32 21.17 0.55
C GLY A 43 45.63 19.83 0.26
N PRO A 44 45.60 18.92 1.23
CA PRO A 44 45.07 17.57 1.03
C PRO A 44 43.62 17.49 0.51
N CYS A 45 42.85 18.59 0.63
CA CYS A 45 41.48 18.72 0.15
C CYS A 45 41.33 19.36 -1.25
N LEU A 46 42.42 19.64 -1.97
CA LEU A 46 42.39 20.33 -3.26
C LEU A 46 43.20 19.54 -4.32
N PRO A 47 42.53 18.95 -5.34
CA PRO A 47 41.08 18.88 -5.54
C PRO A 47 40.39 17.99 -4.48
N ASN A 48 39.08 18.19 -4.25
CA ASN A 48 38.34 17.45 -3.21
C ASN A 48 38.45 15.92 -3.42
N PRO A 49 39.12 15.18 -2.51
CA PRO A 49 39.34 13.74 -2.65
C PRO A 49 38.11 12.91 -2.26
N CYS A 50 37.04 13.52 -1.75
CA CYS A 50 35.83 12.84 -1.31
C CYS A 50 34.84 12.71 -2.47
N HIS A 51 34.32 11.49 -2.68
CA HIS A 51 33.33 11.16 -3.70
C HIS A 51 31.89 11.44 -3.23
N ASN A 52 30.93 11.36 -4.15
CA ASN A 52 29.48 11.41 -3.88
C ASN A 52 29.02 12.65 -3.10
N GLY A 53 29.69 13.79 -3.26
CA GLY A 53 29.38 15.03 -2.54
C GLY A 53 29.91 15.09 -1.11
N GLY A 54 30.88 14.23 -0.76
CA GLY A 54 31.57 14.29 0.52
C GLY A 54 32.30 15.61 0.77
N ILE A 55 32.27 16.06 2.02
CA ILE A 55 32.94 17.28 2.46
C ILE A 55 34.31 16.91 3.00
N CYS A 56 35.37 17.48 2.41
CA CYS A 56 36.73 17.27 2.89
C CYS A 56 37.05 18.24 4.03
N GLU A 57 37.52 17.71 5.15
CA GLU A 57 38.01 18.49 6.28
C GLU A 57 39.48 18.13 6.56
N ILE A 58 40.34 19.15 6.61
CA ILE A 58 41.74 18.99 6.98
C ILE A 58 41.78 18.53 8.44
N SER A 59 42.46 17.42 8.70
CA SER A 59 42.56 16.83 10.03
C SER A 59 43.86 16.03 10.16
N GLU A 60 44.31 15.77 11.39
CA GLU A 60 45.48 14.92 11.65
C GLU A 60 45.14 13.43 11.51
N ALA A 61 44.66 13.03 10.33
CA ALA A 61 44.26 11.66 10.05
C ALA A 61 45.44 10.80 9.58
N TYR A 62 45.55 9.59 10.14
CA TYR A 62 46.55 8.57 9.79
C TYR A 62 45.87 7.29 9.31
N ARG A 63 46.52 6.55 8.41
CA ARG A 63 46.14 5.17 8.03
C ARG A 63 47.35 4.26 8.22
N GLY A 64 47.37 3.55 9.35
CA GLY A 64 48.58 2.89 9.81
C GLY A 64 49.66 3.93 10.13
N ASP A 65 50.85 3.77 9.58
CA ASP A 65 51.98 4.70 9.77
C ASP A 65 51.98 5.88 8.79
N THR A 66 51.04 5.91 7.83
CA THR A 66 50.97 6.95 6.78
C THR A 66 50.05 8.10 7.20
N PHE A 67 50.57 9.32 7.22
CA PHE A 67 49.79 10.55 7.40
C PHE A 67 49.01 10.91 6.13
N ILE A 68 47.70 11.12 6.25
CA ILE A 68 46.80 11.44 5.12
C ILE A 68 46.42 12.94 5.14
N GLY A 69 46.30 13.55 6.32
CA GLY A 69 46.08 15.00 6.46
C GLY A 69 44.65 15.51 6.19
N TYR A 70 43.69 14.63 5.93
CA TYR A 70 42.28 14.97 5.78
C TYR A 70 41.35 13.82 6.18
N VAL A 71 40.09 14.17 6.44
CA VAL A 71 38.98 13.23 6.62
C VAL A 71 37.81 13.65 5.71
N CYS A 72 37.16 12.67 5.10
CA CYS A 72 35.93 12.91 4.36
C CYS A 72 34.72 12.72 5.26
N LYS A 73 33.90 13.76 5.38
CA LYS A 73 32.56 13.65 5.96
C LYS A 73 31.59 13.21 4.87
N CYS A 74 31.12 11.97 5.00
CA CYS A 74 30.22 11.39 4.03
C CYS A 74 28.78 11.87 4.20
N PRO A 75 28.07 12.16 3.10
CA PRO A 75 26.64 12.37 3.15
C PRO A 75 25.93 11.07 3.55
N GLU A 76 24.69 11.20 4.03
CA GLU A 76 23.87 10.03 4.36
C GLU A 76 23.81 9.04 3.18
N GLY A 77 23.86 7.75 3.48
CA GLY A 77 23.88 6.69 2.47
C GLY A 77 25.25 6.36 1.87
N PHE A 78 26.32 7.07 2.22
CA PHE A 78 27.67 6.75 1.74
C PHE A 78 28.63 6.42 2.88
N ASN A 79 29.57 5.52 2.61
CA ASN A 79 30.65 5.17 3.53
C ASN A 79 31.98 4.97 2.80
N GLY A 80 33.02 4.67 3.58
CA GLY A 80 34.39 4.52 3.10
C GLY A 80 35.21 5.78 3.34
N ILE A 81 36.53 5.63 3.22
CA ILE A 81 37.51 6.68 3.51
C ILE A 81 37.27 7.94 2.65
N HIS A 82 36.75 7.74 1.45
CA HIS A 82 36.44 8.81 0.48
C HIS A 82 34.96 8.85 0.14
N CYS A 83 34.08 8.27 0.96
CA CYS A 83 32.64 8.19 0.68
C CYS A 83 32.32 7.51 -0.66
N GLN A 84 33.19 6.57 -1.07
CA GLN A 84 33.14 5.95 -2.39
C GLN A 84 32.13 4.79 -2.47
N HIS A 85 31.66 4.28 -1.33
CA HIS A 85 30.72 3.16 -1.31
C HIS A 85 29.32 3.65 -0.95
N ASN A 86 28.31 3.22 -1.71
CA ASN A 86 26.92 3.29 -1.27
C ASN A 86 26.72 2.29 -0.12
N VAL A 87 26.11 2.73 0.97
CA VAL A 87 25.68 1.85 2.04
C VAL A 87 24.56 0.98 1.49
N ASN A 88 24.70 -0.34 1.60
CA ASN A 88 23.64 -1.25 1.16
C ASN A 88 22.59 -1.40 2.25
N GLU A 89 21.51 -0.62 2.20
CA GLU A 89 20.45 -0.69 3.22
C GLU A 89 19.69 -2.03 3.21
N CYS A 90 19.82 -2.83 2.14
CA CYS A 90 19.20 -4.16 2.06
C CYS A 90 19.91 -5.24 2.90
N GLU A 91 21.15 -5.03 3.37
CA GLU A 91 21.86 -6.00 4.22
C GLU A 91 21.18 -6.23 5.57
N ALA A 92 20.41 -5.24 6.05
CA ALA A 92 19.62 -5.35 7.27
C ALA A 92 18.31 -6.15 7.09
N GLU A 93 18.05 -6.68 5.89
CA GLU A 93 16.83 -7.38 5.50
C GLU A 93 15.54 -6.62 5.91
N PRO A 94 15.38 -5.35 5.47
CA PRO A 94 14.25 -4.53 5.89
C PRO A 94 12.92 -5.05 5.33
N CYS A 95 12.91 -5.61 4.11
CA CYS A 95 11.72 -6.14 3.46
C CYS A 95 11.26 -7.46 4.09
N LYS A 96 10.04 -7.48 4.63
CA LYS A 96 9.44 -8.65 5.29
C LYS A 96 8.59 -9.46 4.32
N ASN A 97 8.13 -10.63 4.78
CA ASN A 97 7.16 -11.48 4.08
C ASN A 97 7.54 -11.86 2.63
N GLY A 98 8.84 -12.05 2.37
CA GLY A 98 9.35 -12.41 1.04
C GLY A 98 9.39 -11.23 0.06
N GLY A 99 9.40 -9.99 0.55
CA GLY A 99 9.66 -8.80 -0.27
C GLY A 99 11.07 -8.80 -0.86
N ILE A 100 11.19 -8.37 -2.11
CA ILE A 100 12.48 -8.21 -2.79
C ILE A 100 13.00 -6.81 -2.50
N CYS A 101 14.20 -6.71 -1.92
CA CYS A 101 14.83 -5.43 -1.61
C CYS A 101 15.70 -4.93 -2.76
N THR A 102 15.55 -3.66 -3.09
CA THR A 102 16.42 -2.94 -4.02
C THR A 102 17.09 -1.79 -3.29
N ASP A 103 18.41 -1.82 -3.27
CA ASP A 103 19.28 -0.78 -2.71
C ASP A 103 19.18 0.51 -3.54
N LEU A 104 19.12 1.65 -2.87
CA LEU A 104 19.11 2.99 -3.46
C LEU A 104 20.12 3.88 -2.71
N VAL A 105 20.29 5.13 -3.14
CA VAL A 105 21.18 6.05 -2.42
C VAL A 105 20.48 6.53 -1.14
N ALA A 106 21.09 6.24 0.01
CA ALA A 106 20.56 6.58 1.35
C ALA A 106 19.16 6.03 1.64
N ASN A 107 18.73 4.99 0.93
CA ASN A 107 17.37 4.49 0.98
C ASN A 107 17.27 3.10 0.36
N TYR A 108 16.14 2.44 0.57
CA TYR A 108 15.82 1.18 -0.09
C TYR A 108 14.36 1.19 -0.55
N SER A 109 14.06 0.30 -1.48
CA SER A 109 12.69 0.02 -1.93
C SER A 109 12.40 -1.47 -1.80
N CYS A 110 11.20 -1.80 -1.32
CA CYS A 110 10.73 -3.19 -1.26
C CYS A 110 9.65 -3.44 -2.33
N GLU A 111 9.88 -4.41 -3.20
CA GLU A 111 8.83 -4.97 -4.05
C GLU A 111 8.05 -6.02 -3.25
N CYS A 112 6.84 -5.67 -2.82
CA CYS A 112 6.01 -6.56 -2.00
C CYS A 112 5.26 -7.60 -2.83
N PRO A 113 5.34 -8.89 -2.49
CA PRO A 113 4.61 -9.94 -3.18
C PRO A 113 3.11 -9.82 -2.91
N GLY A 114 2.31 -9.98 -3.97
CA GLY A 114 0.86 -10.20 -3.95
C GLY A 114 0.09 -9.47 -2.85
N GLU A 115 -0.20 -10.21 -1.78
CA GLU A 115 -1.04 -9.82 -0.63
C GLU A 115 -0.36 -8.90 0.39
N PHE A 116 0.90 -8.50 0.22
CA PHE A 116 1.58 -7.65 1.18
C PHE A 116 1.76 -6.20 0.69
N MET A 117 1.81 -5.26 1.64
CA MET A 117 2.03 -3.84 1.38
C MET A 117 2.77 -3.15 2.53
N GLY A 118 3.05 -1.86 2.35
CA GLY A 118 3.87 -1.05 3.25
C GLY A 118 5.29 -0.91 2.74
N ARG A 119 6.06 0.02 3.33
CA ARG A 119 7.47 0.25 2.96
C ARG A 119 8.30 -1.03 3.06
N ASN A 120 7.98 -1.87 4.04
CA ASN A 120 8.73 -3.07 4.38
C ASN A 120 7.90 -4.34 4.15
N CYS A 121 6.81 -4.25 3.38
CA CYS A 121 5.89 -5.37 3.13
C CYS A 121 5.31 -6.02 4.40
N GLN A 122 5.18 -5.23 5.48
CA GLN A 122 4.78 -5.70 6.79
C GLN A 122 3.26 -5.88 6.95
N HIS A 123 2.45 -5.19 6.14
CA HIS A 123 1.00 -5.21 6.24
C HIS A 123 0.38 -6.19 5.26
N ARG A 124 -0.59 -6.98 5.73
CA ARG A 124 -1.37 -7.91 4.91
C ARG A 124 -2.58 -7.18 4.30
N CYS A 125 -2.59 -7.12 2.99
CA CYS A 125 -3.63 -6.57 2.14
C CYS A 125 -4.45 -7.70 1.45
N SER A 126 -5.06 -8.59 2.23
CA SER A 126 -5.96 -9.63 1.69
C SER A 126 -7.26 -9.79 2.48
N GLY A 127 -7.65 -8.73 3.20
CA GLY A 127 -8.91 -8.67 3.92
C GLY A 127 -10.13 -8.52 2.99
N PRO A 128 -11.34 -8.91 3.44
CA PRO A 128 -12.57 -8.70 2.69
C PRO A 128 -12.89 -7.20 2.58
N LEU A 129 -13.28 -6.75 1.38
CA LEU A 129 -13.71 -5.37 1.15
C LEU A 129 -15.19 -5.13 1.53
N GLY A 130 -15.87 -6.18 1.99
CA GLY A 130 -17.14 -6.08 2.69
C GLY A 130 -18.36 -6.18 1.79
N ILE A 131 -18.27 -6.92 0.69
CA ILE A 131 -19.43 -7.32 -0.11
C ILE A 131 -20.28 -8.32 0.70
N GLU A 132 -19.68 -9.29 1.38
CA GLU A 132 -20.39 -10.20 2.29
C GLU A 132 -20.95 -9.45 3.50
N GLY A 133 -20.09 -8.65 4.14
CA GLY A 133 -20.40 -7.95 5.40
C GLY A 133 -21.30 -6.73 5.29
N GLY A 134 -21.71 -6.33 4.08
CA GLY A 134 -22.66 -5.23 3.87
C GLY A 134 -22.05 -3.82 3.88
N ILE A 135 -20.72 -3.68 4.04
CA ILE A 135 -20.00 -2.40 3.90
C ILE A 135 -20.20 -1.83 2.50
N VAL A 136 -20.13 -2.70 1.49
CA VAL A 136 -20.55 -2.32 0.12
C VAL A 136 -22.07 -2.32 0.09
N SER A 137 -22.68 -1.15 -0.08
CA SER A 137 -24.13 -0.97 -0.15
C SER A 137 -24.73 -1.55 -1.45
N ASN A 138 -26.05 -1.76 -1.48
CA ASN A 138 -26.73 -2.30 -2.67
C ASN A 138 -26.58 -1.40 -3.91
N GLN A 139 -26.46 -0.08 -3.72
CA GLN A 139 -26.31 0.89 -4.81
C GLN A 139 -24.93 0.83 -5.47
N GLN A 140 -23.93 0.30 -4.77
CA GLN A 140 -22.56 0.14 -5.28
C GLN A 140 -22.39 -1.10 -6.16
N ILE A 141 -23.40 -1.98 -6.22
CA ILE A 141 -23.34 -3.24 -6.97
C ILE A 141 -24.30 -3.13 -8.15
N THR A 142 -23.76 -3.03 -9.36
CA THR A 142 -24.51 -2.93 -10.61
C THR A 142 -24.15 -4.08 -11.55
N ALA A 143 -25.01 -4.36 -12.53
CA ALA A 143 -24.74 -5.39 -13.53
C ALA A 143 -25.33 -5.00 -14.89
N SER A 144 -24.86 -5.66 -15.95
CA SER A 144 -25.39 -5.52 -17.31
C SER A 144 -26.86 -5.89 -17.40
N SER A 145 -27.24 -6.96 -16.73
CA SER A 145 -28.55 -7.57 -16.82
C SER A 145 -28.91 -8.36 -15.55
N THR A 146 -30.16 -8.81 -15.46
CA THR A 146 -30.67 -9.57 -14.33
C THR A 146 -31.68 -10.61 -14.79
N HIS A 147 -31.51 -11.85 -14.34
CA HIS A 147 -32.44 -12.95 -14.58
C HIS A 147 -33.72 -12.78 -13.74
N ARG A 148 -34.84 -13.11 -14.38
CA ARG A 148 -36.16 -13.19 -13.75
C ARG A 148 -36.73 -14.59 -13.97
N ALA A 149 -37.05 -15.31 -12.90
CA ALA A 149 -37.67 -16.64 -12.95
C ALA A 149 -39.08 -16.63 -12.34
N LEU A 150 -39.83 -17.72 -12.56
CA LEU A 150 -41.21 -17.92 -12.05
C LEU A 150 -42.13 -16.72 -12.32
N PHE A 151 -42.35 -16.38 -13.59
CA PHE A 151 -43.19 -15.23 -13.99
C PHE A 151 -42.78 -13.89 -13.36
N GLY A 152 -41.51 -13.74 -12.97
CA GLY A 152 -40.97 -12.51 -12.38
C GLY A 152 -41.03 -12.45 -10.85
N LEU A 153 -41.49 -13.52 -10.18
CA LEU A 153 -41.49 -13.63 -8.72
C LEU A 153 -40.09 -13.80 -8.13
N GLN A 154 -39.16 -14.41 -8.88
CA GLN A 154 -37.76 -14.53 -8.47
C GLN A 154 -36.87 -13.60 -9.29
N LYS A 155 -36.24 -12.62 -8.62
CA LYS A 155 -35.39 -11.61 -9.26
C LYS A 155 -33.96 -11.69 -8.72
N TRP A 156 -33.03 -12.14 -9.57
CA TRP A 156 -31.64 -12.42 -9.20
C TRP A 156 -30.75 -11.18 -9.35
N TYR A 157 -31.11 -10.11 -8.65
CA TYR A 157 -30.46 -8.80 -8.75
C TYR A 157 -28.97 -8.81 -8.35
N PRO A 158 -28.18 -7.86 -8.87
CA PRO A 158 -26.75 -7.74 -8.60
C PRO A 158 -26.41 -7.68 -7.11
N TYR A 159 -27.19 -6.96 -6.31
CA TYR A 159 -26.94 -6.81 -4.87
C TYR A 159 -27.05 -8.11 -4.04
N TYR A 160 -27.54 -9.21 -4.64
CA TYR A 160 -27.49 -10.54 -4.04
C TYR A 160 -26.16 -11.27 -4.27
N ALA A 161 -25.24 -10.74 -5.08
CA ALA A 161 -23.91 -11.30 -5.35
C ALA A 161 -22.95 -11.23 -4.16
N ARG A 162 -23.43 -11.46 -2.95
CA ARG A 162 -22.66 -11.43 -1.71
C ARG A 162 -22.25 -12.84 -1.34
N LEU A 163 -20.98 -13.04 -1.01
CA LEU A 163 -20.46 -14.34 -0.57
C LEU A 163 -21.33 -14.91 0.57
N ASN A 164 -21.54 -16.23 0.58
CA ASN A 164 -22.31 -16.96 1.59
C ASN A 164 -23.75 -16.49 1.84
N LYS A 165 -24.30 -15.62 0.99
CA LYS A 165 -25.70 -15.19 1.10
C LYS A 165 -26.63 -16.41 1.09
N LYS A 166 -27.55 -16.44 2.05
CA LYS A 166 -28.60 -17.46 2.22
C LYS A 166 -29.95 -16.92 1.75
N GLY A 167 -30.83 -17.83 1.35
CA GLY A 167 -32.19 -17.54 0.88
C GLY A 167 -32.55 -18.34 -0.36
N LEU A 168 -33.83 -18.27 -0.77
CA LEU A 168 -34.30 -18.89 -2.02
C LEU A 168 -33.69 -18.21 -3.26
N VAL A 169 -33.53 -16.89 -3.19
CA VAL A 169 -32.77 -16.08 -4.14
C VAL A 169 -31.62 -15.46 -3.36
N ASN A 170 -30.40 -15.86 -3.73
CA ASN A 170 -29.22 -15.59 -2.91
C ASN A 170 -27.96 -15.31 -3.72
N ALA A 171 -28.10 -15.05 -5.02
CA ALA A 171 -26.99 -14.71 -5.89
C ALA A 171 -27.46 -13.72 -6.97
N TRP A 172 -26.51 -13.14 -7.69
CA TRP A 172 -26.81 -12.52 -8.97
C TRP A 172 -26.85 -13.58 -10.06
N THR A 173 -27.71 -13.42 -11.05
CA THR A 173 -27.70 -14.24 -12.27
C THR A 173 -27.98 -13.34 -13.46
N ALA A 174 -27.17 -13.46 -14.51
CA ALA A 174 -27.34 -12.69 -15.74
C ALA A 174 -28.60 -13.13 -16.52
N ALA A 175 -29.16 -12.22 -17.31
CA ALA A 175 -30.27 -12.56 -18.21
C ALA A 175 -29.80 -13.54 -19.32
N GLU A 176 -30.72 -14.39 -19.80
CA GLU A 176 -30.38 -15.46 -20.76
C GLU A 176 -29.99 -14.93 -22.15
N ASN A 177 -30.49 -13.76 -22.52
CA ASN A 177 -30.21 -13.11 -23.79
C ASN A 177 -28.98 -12.19 -23.75
N ASP A 178 -28.32 -12.05 -22.60
CA ASP A 178 -27.12 -11.24 -22.45
C ASP A 178 -25.88 -12.03 -22.89
N ARG A 179 -25.29 -11.63 -24.01
CA ARG A 179 -24.10 -12.31 -24.58
C ARG A 179 -22.82 -11.95 -23.84
N TRP A 180 -22.79 -10.80 -23.16
CA TRP A 180 -21.58 -10.26 -22.53
C TRP A 180 -21.90 -9.74 -21.13
N PRO A 181 -22.34 -10.64 -20.22
CA PRO A 181 -22.78 -10.21 -18.92
C PRO A 181 -21.61 -9.65 -18.11
N TRP A 182 -21.91 -8.71 -17.24
CA TRP A 182 -20.94 -8.19 -16.29
C TRP A 182 -21.60 -7.81 -14.98
N ILE A 183 -20.83 -7.87 -13.91
CA ILE A 183 -21.16 -7.30 -12.61
C ILE A 183 -20.05 -6.36 -12.18
N GLN A 184 -20.42 -5.20 -11.65
CA GLN A 184 -19.54 -4.11 -11.30
C GLN A 184 -19.70 -3.74 -9.82
N ILE A 185 -18.57 -3.50 -9.17
CA ILE A 185 -18.49 -3.02 -7.80
C ILE A 185 -17.85 -1.64 -7.81
N ASN A 186 -18.54 -0.65 -7.26
CA ASN A 186 -18.01 0.69 -6.97
C ASN A 186 -17.53 0.78 -5.52
N LEU A 187 -16.22 0.82 -5.31
CA LEU A 187 -15.60 0.89 -3.98
C LEU A 187 -15.64 2.31 -3.37
N GLN A 188 -16.19 3.30 -4.07
CA GLN A 188 -16.29 4.74 -3.71
C GLN A 188 -14.95 5.48 -3.52
N ARG A 189 -13.87 4.76 -3.23
CA ARG A 189 -12.50 5.26 -3.11
C ARG A 189 -11.55 4.33 -3.86
N LYS A 190 -10.35 4.83 -4.18
CA LYS A 190 -9.31 4.01 -4.80
C LYS A 190 -8.76 3.02 -3.78
N MET A 191 -8.94 1.74 -4.05
CA MET A 191 -8.51 0.64 -3.18
C MET A 191 -7.43 -0.18 -3.89
N ARG A 192 -6.64 -0.92 -3.11
CA ARG A 192 -5.77 -1.97 -3.62
C ARG A 192 -6.51 -3.29 -3.53
N VAL A 193 -6.91 -3.82 -4.67
CA VAL A 193 -7.64 -5.09 -4.81
C VAL A 193 -6.63 -6.19 -5.16
N THR A 194 -6.50 -7.16 -4.28
CA THR A 194 -5.50 -8.25 -4.35
C THR A 194 -6.10 -9.58 -4.77
N GLY A 195 -7.43 -9.70 -4.79
CA GLY A 195 -8.08 -10.91 -5.27
C GLY A 195 -9.59 -10.85 -5.25
N VAL A 196 -10.19 -11.96 -5.62
CA VAL A 196 -11.64 -12.18 -5.63
C VAL A 196 -11.96 -13.60 -5.20
N ILE A 197 -12.98 -13.74 -4.37
CA ILE A 197 -13.59 -15.03 -4.03
C ILE A 197 -14.90 -15.13 -4.79
N THR A 198 -15.13 -16.24 -5.48
CA THR A 198 -16.36 -16.53 -6.22
C THR A 198 -17.05 -17.77 -5.68
N GLN A 199 -18.38 -17.81 -5.77
CA GLN A 199 -19.23 -18.92 -5.36
C GLN A 199 -20.48 -18.94 -6.27
N GLY A 200 -21.01 -20.13 -6.57
CA GLY A 200 -22.24 -20.27 -7.36
C GLY A 200 -23.52 -20.15 -6.55
N ALA A 201 -24.63 -20.64 -7.10
CA ALA A 201 -25.86 -20.90 -6.33
C ALA A 201 -26.61 -22.11 -6.89
N LYS A 202 -27.76 -22.42 -6.28
CA LYS A 202 -28.59 -23.55 -6.67
C LYS A 202 -30.03 -23.07 -6.84
N ARG A 203 -30.62 -23.40 -7.98
CA ARG A 203 -32.02 -23.07 -8.30
C ARG A 203 -32.77 -24.37 -8.57
N ILE A 204 -33.83 -24.64 -7.79
CA ILE A 204 -34.68 -25.83 -7.92
C ILE A 204 -33.85 -27.11 -8.13
N GLY A 205 -33.01 -27.47 -7.16
CA GLY A 205 -32.21 -28.70 -7.26
C GLY A 205 -30.97 -28.60 -8.15
N SER A 206 -30.84 -27.56 -8.97
CA SER A 206 -29.82 -27.48 -10.02
C SER A 206 -28.71 -26.49 -9.71
N PRO A 207 -27.43 -26.90 -9.73
CA PRO A 207 -26.30 -26.00 -9.48
C PRO A 207 -26.02 -25.11 -10.70
N GLU A 208 -25.81 -23.82 -10.43
CA GLU A 208 -25.52 -22.77 -11.40
C GLU A 208 -24.30 -21.97 -10.91
N TYR A 209 -23.28 -21.79 -11.76
CA TYR A 209 -22.04 -21.13 -11.38
C TYR A 209 -21.19 -20.75 -12.60
N ILE A 210 -20.24 -19.83 -12.37
CA ILE A 210 -19.26 -19.41 -13.38
C ILE A 210 -18.05 -20.33 -13.32
N LYS A 211 -17.62 -20.88 -14.46
CA LYS A 211 -16.44 -21.75 -14.63
C LYS A 211 -15.17 -20.98 -14.99
N SER A 212 -15.30 -19.84 -15.66
CA SER A 212 -14.18 -18.94 -15.94
C SER A 212 -14.67 -17.51 -16.15
N PHE A 213 -13.81 -16.54 -15.87
CA PHE A 213 -14.15 -15.12 -15.97
C PHE A 213 -12.92 -14.27 -16.29
N LYS A 214 -13.16 -13.05 -16.77
CA LYS A 214 -12.15 -11.98 -16.89
C LYS A 214 -12.48 -10.85 -15.92
N ILE A 215 -11.49 -10.02 -15.61
CA ILE A 215 -11.64 -8.84 -14.74
C ILE A 215 -11.24 -7.60 -15.54
N ALA A 216 -12.04 -6.55 -15.43
CA ALA A 216 -11.65 -5.19 -15.82
C ALA A 216 -11.71 -4.26 -14.61
N TYR A 217 -10.98 -3.16 -14.69
CA TYR A 217 -10.96 -2.15 -13.65
C TYR A 217 -10.91 -0.74 -14.24
N SER A 218 -11.38 0.23 -13.45
CA SER A 218 -11.50 1.62 -13.84
C SER A 218 -11.37 2.57 -12.64
N ASN A 219 -10.91 3.79 -12.90
CA ASN A 219 -10.89 4.88 -11.91
C ASN A 219 -12.04 5.87 -12.08
N ASP A 220 -12.68 5.92 -13.25
CA ASP A 220 -13.73 6.88 -13.60
C ASP A 220 -15.10 6.22 -13.87
N GLY A 221 -15.14 4.88 -13.97
CA GLY A 221 -16.33 4.11 -14.33
C GLY A 221 -16.71 4.21 -15.82
N LYS A 222 -15.88 4.86 -16.64
CA LYS A 222 -16.12 5.11 -18.08
C LYS A 222 -15.06 4.43 -18.95
N SER A 223 -13.79 4.59 -18.60
CA SER A 223 -12.65 3.98 -19.27
C SER A 223 -12.24 2.71 -18.54
N TRP A 224 -12.25 1.58 -19.25
CA TRP A 224 -12.02 0.26 -18.67
C TRP A 224 -10.75 -0.36 -19.20
N THR A 225 -9.94 -0.91 -18.29
CA THR A 225 -8.74 -1.66 -18.63
C THR A 225 -8.94 -3.12 -18.24
N MET A 226 -8.72 -4.03 -19.20
CA MET A 226 -8.75 -5.47 -18.94
C MET A 226 -7.50 -5.88 -18.16
N TYR A 227 -7.68 -6.77 -17.18
CA TYR A 227 -6.58 -7.35 -16.44
C TYR A 227 -5.79 -8.33 -17.32
N LYS A 228 -4.48 -8.13 -17.41
CA LYS A 228 -3.59 -8.86 -18.33
C LYS A 228 -2.67 -9.81 -17.59
N VAL A 229 -2.19 -10.83 -18.30
CA VAL A 229 -1.13 -11.72 -17.80
C VAL A 229 0.16 -10.92 -17.63
N LYS A 230 0.90 -11.15 -16.53
CA LYS A 230 2.15 -10.44 -16.24
C LYS A 230 3.16 -10.67 -17.39
N GLY A 231 3.62 -9.58 -18.00
CA GLY A 231 4.61 -9.61 -19.08
C GLY A 231 4.06 -9.88 -20.48
N THR A 232 2.73 -9.99 -20.67
CA THR A 232 2.13 -10.15 -21.99
C THR A 232 1.00 -9.15 -22.23
N ASN A 233 0.52 -9.08 -23.48
CA ASN A 233 -0.63 -8.26 -23.85
C ASN A 233 -1.97 -9.01 -23.84
N GLU A 234 -1.97 -10.25 -23.37
CA GLU A 234 -3.16 -11.11 -23.37
C GLU A 234 -4.03 -10.87 -22.13
N ASP A 235 -5.34 -10.89 -22.33
CA ASP A 235 -6.31 -10.84 -21.23
C ASP A 235 -6.18 -12.08 -20.34
N MET A 236 -6.07 -11.87 -19.04
CA MET A 236 -6.05 -12.95 -18.06
C MET A 236 -7.44 -13.57 -17.94
N VAL A 237 -7.51 -14.89 -18.12
CA VAL A 237 -8.73 -15.69 -17.88
C VAL A 237 -8.58 -16.46 -16.58
N PHE A 238 -9.37 -16.09 -15.58
CA PHE A 238 -9.40 -16.73 -14.27
C PHE A 238 -10.26 -17.99 -14.30
N ARG A 239 -9.84 -18.99 -13.52
CA ARG A 239 -10.66 -20.17 -13.24
C ARG A 239 -11.72 -19.81 -12.20
N GLY A 240 -12.96 -20.21 -12.49
CA GLY A 240 -14.10 -20.04 -11.60
C GLY A 240 -14.37 -21.30 -10.76
N ASN A 241 -15.63 -21.48 -10.40
CA ASN A 241 -16.08 -22.54 -9.53
C ASN A 241 -16.28 -23.88 -10.26
N ILE A 242 -16.17 -24.96 -9.48
CA ILE A 242 -16.45 -26.34 -9.92
C ILE A 242 -17.83 -26.79 -9.42
N ASP A 243 -18.38 -26.14 -8.41
CA ASP A 243 -19.69 -26.40 -7.81
C ASP A 243 -20.42 -25.10 -7.44
N ASN A 244 -21.57 -25.22 -6.78
CA ASN A 244 -22.40 -24.08 -6.41
C ASN A 244 -22.12 -23.47 -5.02
N ASN A 245 -21.33 -24.12 -4.15
CA ASN A 245 -21.24 -23.76 -2.74
C ASN A 245 -19.83 -23.57 -2.21
N THR A 246 -18.82 -24.19 -2.79
CA THR A 246 -17.43 -24.04 -2.37
C THR A 246 -16.91 -22.69 -2.85
N PRO A 247 -16.51 -21.78 -1.95
CA PRO A 247 -15.83 -20.55 -2.34
C PRO A 247 -14.51 -20.86 -3.04
N TYR A 248 -14.23 -20.17 -4.14
CA TYR A 248 -13.00 -20.32 -4.90
C TYR A 248 -12.29 -18.97 -4.99
N ALA A 249 -11.05 -18.90 -4.50
CA ALA A 249 -10.27 -17.67 -4.43
C ALA A 249 -9.29 -17.58 -5.61
N ASN A 250 -9.21 -16.40 -6.22
CA ASN A 250 -8.18 -16.04 -7.19
C ASN A 250 -7.45 -14.79 -6.72
N SER A 251 -6.12 -14.82 -6.75
CA SER A 251 -5.29 -13.66 -6.43
C SER A 251 -4.87 -12.91 -7.70
N PHE A 252 -4.71 -11.59 -7.59
CA PHE A 252 -4.26 -10.71 -8.66
C PHE A 252 -2.77 -10.40 -8.46
N THR A 253 -1.94 -10.81 -9.41
CA THR A 253 -0.51 -10.52 -9.46
C THR A 253 -0.13 -9.95 -10.83
N PRO A 254 0.05 -8.62 -10.96
CA PRO A 254 0.09 -7.61 -9.89
C PRO A 254 -1.31 -7.25 -9.32
N PRO A 255 -1.39 -6.73 -8.08
CA PRO A 255 -2.64 -6.20 -7.52
C PRO A 255 -3.19 -5.01 -8.30
N ILE A 256 -4.51 -4.89 -8.33
CA ILE A 256 -5.23 -3.81 -9.02
C ILE A 256 -5.36 -2.61 -8.09
N LYS A 257 -5.07 -1.40 -8.58
CA LYS A 257 -5.30 -0.15 -7.86
C LYS A 257 -6.39 0.65 -8.57
N SER A 258 -7.64 0.54 -8.11
CA SER A 258 -8.78 1.17 -8.76
C SER A 258 -9.94 1.43 -7.80
N GLN A 259 -10.91 2.25 -8.25
CA GLN A 259 -12.17 2.44 -7.56
C GLN A 259 -13.25 1.46 -8.03
N TYR A 260 -13.26 1.13 -9.33
CA TYR A 260 -14.22 0.24 -9.93
C TYR A 260 -13.55 -1.07 -10.34
N VAL A 261 -14.25 -2.17 -10.07
CA VAL A 261 -13.87 -3.52 -10.51
C VAL A 261 -15.09 -4.17 -11.15
N GLN A 262 -14.89 -4.76 -12.31
CA GLN A 262 -15.93 -5.40 -13.11
C GLN A 262 -15.52 -6.82 -13.48
N LEU A 263 -16.42 -7.77 -13.24
CA LEU A 263 -16.23 -9.18 -13.53
C LEU A 263 -17.08 -9.58 -14.73
N TYR A 264 -16.44 -10.23 -15.70
CA TYR A 264 -17.03 -10.70 -16.94
C TYR A 264 -17.02 -12.23 -16.99
N PRO A 265 -18.14 -12.91 -16.71
CA PRO A 265 -18.27 -14.35 -16.89
C PRO A 265 -17.97 -14.73 -18.35
N GLN A 266 -17.11 -15.73 -18.56
CA GLN A 266 -16.77 -16.24 -19.89
C GLN A 266 -17.47 -17.56 -20.16
N VAL A 267 -17.35 -18.51 -19.22
CA VAL A 267 -17.99 -19.83 -19.31
C VAL A 267 -18.79 -20.07 -18.06
N CYS A 268 -20.04 -20.48 -18.21
CA CYS A 268 -20.98 -20.71 -17.11
C CYS A 268 -21.58 -22.12 -17.18
N ARG A 269 -21.93 -22.70 -16.04
CA ARG A 269 -22.76 -23.90 -15.97
C ARG A 269 -24.22 -23.49 -15.87
N ARG A 270 -25.01 -23.82 -16.90
CA ARG A 270 -26.43 -23.46 -17.06
C ARG A 270 -26.64 -21.94 -17.19
N HIS A 271 -26.50 -21.21 -16.09
CA HIS A 271 -26.58 -19.75 -16.07
C HIS A 271 -25.36 -19.14 -15.40
N CYS A 272 -25.03 -17.90 -15.78
CA CYS A 272 -23.97 -17.14 -15.15
C CYS A 272 -24.45 -16.61 -13.81
N THR A 273 -24.24 -17.41 -12.77
CA THR A 273 -24.69 -17.16 -11.41
C THR A 273 -23.50 -16.97 -10.47
N LEU A 274 -23.53 -15.92 -9.65
CA LEU A 274 -22.40 -15.52 -8.83
C LEU A 274 -22.81 -14.95 -7.46
N ARG A 275 -22.08 -15.39 -6.45
CA ARG A 275 -21.82 -14.71 -5.18
C ARG A 275 -20.33 -14.41 -5.11
N MET A 276 -19.95 -13.24 -4.60
CA MET A 276 -18.54 -12.86 -4.55
C MET A 276 -18.17 -12.05 -3.32
N GLU A 277 -16.87 -12.00 -3.06
CA GLU A 277 -16.21 -11.05 -2.16
C GLU A 277 -14.92 -10.56 -2.83
N LEU A 278 -14.64 -9.27 -2.73
CA LEU A 278 -13.36 -8.73 -3.19
C LEU A 278 -12.39 -8.71 -2.01
N LEU A 279 -11.14 -9.06 -2.28
CA LEU A 279 -10.07 -9.04 -1.30
C LEU A 279 -9.14 -7.85 -1.58
N GLY A 280 -8.67 -7.20 -0.52
CA GLY A 280 -7.80 -6.06 -0.66
C GLY A 280 -7.65 -5.23 0.62
N CYS A 281 -7.30 -3.98 0.41
CA CYS A 281 -7.06 -2.99 1.46
C CYS A 281 -7.15 -1.57 0.91
N GLU A 282 -7.15 -0.59 1.82
CA GLU A 282 -6.96 0.80 1.45
C GLU A 282 -5.50 1.09 1.07
N LEU A 283 -5.27 2.02 0.15
CA LEU A 283 -3.92 2.37 -0.31
C LEU A 283 -3.02 2.96 0.80
N SER A 284 -3.62 3.52 1.85
CA SER A 284 -2.93 4.06 3.04
C SER A 284 -2.40 2.96 3.97
N GLY A 285 -2.87 1.71 3.84
CA GLY A 285 -2.51 0.59 4.72
C GLY A 285 -3.39 0.43 5.97
N CYS A 286 -4.40 1.29 6.18
CA CYS A 286 -5.27 1.27 7.37
C CYS A 286 -6.54 0.41 7.19
N SER A 287 -6.42 -0.87 6.90
CA SER A 287 -7.60 -1.74 6.71
C SER A 287 -7.57 -3.07 7.49
N GLU A 288 -6.52 -3.32 8.28
CA GLU A 288 -6.47 -4.52 9.10
C GLU A 288 -7.45 -4.40 10.30
N PRO A 289 -8.19 -5.47 10.63
CA PRO A 289 -9.12 -5.43 11.74
C PRO A 289 -8.36 -5.31 13.07
N LEU A 290 -8.74 -4.34 13.90
CA LEU A 290 -8.11 -4.08 15.20
C LEU A 290 -8.35 -5.16 16.27
N GLY A 291 -9.18 -6.18 15.98
CA GLY A 291 -9.29 -7.35 16.84
C GLY A 291 -10.61 -7.55 17.58
N MET A 292 -11.67 -6.83 17.22
CA MET A 292 -13.01 -7.06 17.80
C MET A 292 -13.48 -8.51 17.57
N LYS A 293 -13.25 -9.05 16.36
CA LYS A 293 -13.60 -10.43 16.01
C LYS A 293 -12.60 -11.47 16.51
N SER A 294 -11.29 -11.22 16.32
CA SER A 294 -10.24 -12.20 16.64
C SER A 294 -9.96 -12.32 18.14
N GLY A 295 -10.41 -11.36 18.96
CA GLY A 295 -10.16 -11.36 20.39
C GLY A 295 -8.87 -10.66 20.80
N HIS A 296 -8.13 -10.01 19.89
CA HIS A 296 -6.98 -9.18 20.29
C HIS A 296 -7.41 -8.03 21.21
N ILE A 297 -8.59 -7.46 20.96
CA ILE A 297 -9.25 -6.56 21.92
C ILE A 297 -9.88 -7.45 22.99
N GLN A 298 -9.42 -7.31 24.23
CA GLN A 298 -9.86 -8.10 25.38
C GLN A 298 -11.23 -7.64 25.89
N ASP A 299 -11.95 -8.53 26.58
CA ASP A 299 -13.32 -8.26 27.05
C ASP A 299 -13.40 -7.05 28.00
N TYR A 300 -12.39 -6.82 28.84
CA TYR A 300 -12.34 -5.68 29.75
C TYR A 300 -12.15 -4.33 29.05
N GLN A 301 -11.72 -4.34 27.78
CA GLN A 301 -11.55 -3.12 26.97
C GLN A 301 -12.88 -2.63 26.40
N ILE A 302 -13.96 -3.42 26.49
CA ILE A 302 -15.26 -3.10 25.90
C ILE A 302 -16.25 -2.78 27.02
N THR A 303 -16.66 -1.51 27.12
CA THR A 303 -17.60 -1.00 28.12
C THR A 303 -18.83 -0.40 27.44
N ALA A 304 -19.93 -0.25 28.17
CA ALA A 304 -21.15 0.38 27.65
C ALA A 304 -21.85 1.18 28.75
N SER A 305 -22.76 2.06 28.34
CA SER A 305 -23.61 2.84 29.23
C SER A 305 -24.51 1.99 30.10
N SER A 306 -25.13 0.96 29.50
CA SER A 306 -26.08 0.08 30.17
C SER A 306 -26.14 -1.29 29.48
N VAL A 307 -26.80 -2.24 30.14
CA VAL A 307 -26.89 -3.63 29.68
C VAL A 307 -28.28 -4.19 29.94
N PHE A 308 -28.87 -4.81 28.93
CA PHE A 308 -30.14 -5.53 29.05
C PHE A 308 -29.94 -6.95 29.61
N ARG A 309 -30.80 -7.34 30.56
CA ARG A 309 -30.87 -8.69 31.13
C ARG A 309 -32.18 -9.35 30.75
N THR A 310 -32.12 -10.47 30.03
CA THR A 310 -33.33 -11.25 29.77
C THR A 310 -33.77 -11.98 31.04
N LEU A 311 -35.03 -11.77 31.45
CA LEU A 311 -35.62 -12.38 32.65
C LEU A 311 -34.84 -12.12 33.95
N ASN A 312 -34.05 -11.04 34.02
CA ASN A 312 -33.15 -10.74 35.13
C ASN A 312 -32.15 -11.88 35.50
N MET A 313 -31.89 -12.80 34.56
CA MET A 313 -30.92 -13.88 34.77
C MET A 313 -29.55 -13.50 34.21
N ASP A 314 -28.50 -13.63 35.03
CA ASP A 314 -27.13 -13.27 34.64
C ASP A 314 -26.65 -14.04 33.40
N MET A 315 -27.06 -15.31 33.26
CA MET A 315 -26.74 -16.17 32.11
C MET A 315 -27.25 -15.63 30.76
N PHE A 316 -28.30 -14.81 30.77
CA PHE A 316 -28.91 -14.23 29.57
C PHE A 316 -28.69 -12.71 29.46
N THR A 317 -27.56 -12.23 29.99
CA THR A 317 -27.18 -10.82 29.95
C THR A 317 -26.48 -10.45 28.64
N TRP A 318 -26.93 -9.38 27.98
CA TRP A 318 -26.44 -8.87 26.69
C TRP A 318 -25.25 -7.92 26.84
N GLU A 319 -24.18 -8.43 27.45
CA GLU A 319 -23.02 -7.63 27.87
C GLU A 319 -22.21 -7.02 26.72
N PRO A 320 -21.54 -5.88 26.94
CA PRO A 320 -20.72 -5.19 25.93
C PRO A 320 -19.63 -6.08 25.32
N ARG A 321 -19.00 -6.96 26.11
CA ARG A 321 -18.00 -7.95 25.62
C ARG A 321 -18.53 -8.93 24.57
N LYS A 322 -19.85 -8.99 24.37
CA LYS A 322 -20.50 -9.81 23.34
C LYS A 322 -20.72 -9.06 22.03
N ALA A 323 -20.44 -7.75 21.96
CA ALA A 323 -20.47 -6.94 20.75
C ALA A 323 -19.30 -7.26 19.80
N ARG A 324 -19.17 -8.51 19.37
CA ARG A 324 -18.10 -8.97 18.46
C ARG A 324 -18.70 -9.46 17.16
N LEU A 325 -18.09 -9.07 16.05
CA LEU A 325 -18.54 -9.48 14.71
C LEU A 325 -18.55 -11.02 14.59
N ASP A 326 -19.59 -11.57 13.97
CA ASP A 326 -19.84 -13.00 13.77
C ASP A 326 -19.99 -13.87 15.03
N LYS A 327 -20.17 -13.26 16.21
CA LYS A 327 -20.41 -14.01 17.44
C LYS A 327 -21.71 -14.84 17.33
N GLN A 328 -21.62 -16.11 17.68
CA GLN A 328 -22.72 -17.07 17.67
C GLN A 328 -23.12 -17.44 19.09
N GLY A 329 -24.36 -17.92 19.28
CA GLY A 329 -24.89 -18.38 20.56
C GLY A 329 -26.21 -17.71 20.93
N LYS A 330 -26.76 -18.08 22.09
CA LYS A 330 -28.06 -17.58 22.58
C LYS A 330 -28.03 -16.09 22.92
N VAL A 331 -26.90 -15.60 23.43
CA VAL A 331 -26.64 -14.17 23.64
C VAL A 331 -25.32 -13.86 22.97
N ASN A 332 -25.40 -13.15 21.85
CA ASN A 332 -24.31 -13.00 20.91
C ASN A 332 -24.09 -11.57 20.44
N ALA A 333 -24.73 -10.60 21.09
CA ALA A 333 -24.54 -9.18 20.86
C ALA A 333 -24.59 -8.41 22.19
N TRP A 334 -24.34 -7.11 22.11
CA TRP A 334 -24.67 -6.17 23.17
C TRP A 334 -26.07 -5.60 22.94
N THR A 335 -26.78 -5.30 24.03
CA THR A 335 -28.06 -4.60 24.00
C THR A 335 -28.10 -3.64 25.17
N SER A 336 -28.45 -2.38 24.91
CA SER A 336 -28.63 -1.36 25.95
C SER A 336 -29.83 -1.72 26.84
N GLY A 337 -29.75 -1.40 28.13
CA GLY A 337 -30.85 -1.60 29.07
C GLY A 337 -32.05 -0.69 28.80
N HIS A 338 -31.82 0.45 28.14
CA HIS A 338 -32.84 1.43 27.76
C HIS A 338 -32.75 1.75 26.27
N ASN A 339 -33.86 2.22 25.69
CA ASN A 339 -33.95 2.64 24.29
C ASN A 339 -34.03 4.16 24.20
N ASP A 340 -32.92 4.84 24.47
CA ASP A 340 -32.78 6.29 24.38
C ASP A 340 -31.48 6.66 23.64
N GLN A 341 -31.39 7.91 23.19
CA GLN A 341 -30.26 8.38 22.38
C GLN A 341 -28.95 8.59 23.17
N SER A 342 -28.95 8.45 24.49
CA SER A 342 -27.75 8.62 25.33
C SER A 342 -26.93 7.34 25.50
N GLN A 343 -27.43 6.21 24.99
CA GLN A 343 -26.76 4.92 25.13
C GLN A 343 -25.49 4.84 24.25
N TRP A 344 -24.44 4.22 24.79
CA TRP A 344 -23.14 4.13 24.12
C TRP A 344 -22.45 2.79 24.38
N LEU A 345 -21.59 2.41 23.42
CA LEU A 345 -20.63 1.31 23.51
C LEU A 345 -19.25 1.89 23.25
N GLN A 346 -18.32 1.66 24.17
CA GLN A 346 -16.97 2.20 24.13
C GLN A 346 -15.96 1.05 24.05
N VAL A 347 -14.91 1.25 23.26
CA VAL A 347 -13.76 0.36 23.18
C VAL A 347 -12.51 1.14 23.55
N LYS A 348 -11.81 0.71 24.60
CA LYS A 348 -10.56 1.31 25.05
C LYS A 348 -9.39 0.65 24.31
N PHE A 349 -8.80 1.38 23.36
CA PHE A 349 -7.54 0.97 22.75
C PHE A 349 -6.39 1.28 23.72
N CYS A 350 -5.53 0.30 23.99
CA CYS A 350 -4.28 0.53 24.72
C CYS A 350 -3.32 1.21 23.75
N VAL A 351 -2.86 2.42 24.11
CA VAL A 351 -1.78 3.13 23.42
C VAL A 351 -0.46 2.74 24.07
#